data_AF-A0A7C4VZG9-F1
#
_entry.id   AF-A0A7C4VZG9-F1
#
_cell.length_a   1.000
_cell.length_b   1.000
_cell.length_c   1.000
_cell.angle_alpha   90.00
_cell.angle_beta   90.00
_cell.angle_gamma   90.00
#
_symmetry.space_group_name_H-M   'P 1'
#
loop_
_entity.id
_entity.type
_entity.pdbx_description
1 polymer ?
#
loop_
_entity_poly.entity_id
_entity_poly.type
_entity_poly.pdbx_seq_one_letter_code
_entity_poly.pdbx_strand_id
1 'polypeptide(L)'
;MAKKNLLTKARQNVVSTLTIISALLIIANGVLIGLNGSPIIISSTDPRIIRTSTWEEFASKASEAKTVSIMYNPPSTDLLVEASTTINISETEQENVILTFYGTFPPTGYTGPRDKEALKTWISEQLQVDPNNSYTDRTLSIESINSTSFWWRTALGLPGLVENGVAYAWVSLAVLLLLMGIIVNFKPTRTRSWSIWIVVISLLSIPIGGGFFIGAILGFIAGLAGIQGTASLGQTFIGRILNILCLRKETVTEIINEKRRIQTAILTVIFVSILSSFGAILYAYNVNALYSGSTTNILKLTYAILVNGAILIDTSVYFSVISYITIGIIKWFILSLPLYLIISRLLSKESSFETIATVAAYAYVPELIQIFTPTLFTNEPFLSRGMSIGFFPIPITWPLTLFLISRLWIILILIIAISKIVDVPKIKAFGITLFSGTIYFFFTYLILYNQMTLPGFIVKFSASDVVAMLMLTSLAFIIAILLGTFKKEG
;
A
#
# COMPACT_ATOMS: atom_id res chain seq x y z
N MET A 1 -9.52 41.72 -19.32
CA MET A 1 -8.68 41.75 -18.10
C MET A 1 -9.43 41.24 -16.85
N ALA A 2 -10.69 41.64 -16.62
CA ALA A 2 -11.48 41.24 -15.44
C ALA A 2 -11.64 39.72 -15.21
N LYS A 3 -11.95 38.93 -16.25
CA LYS A 3 -12.12 37.47 -16.14
C LYS A 3 -10.85 36.73 -15.67
N LYS A 4 -9.67 37.21 -16.09
CA LYS A 4 -8.37 36.65 -15.68
C LYS A 4 -8.10 36.93 -14.20
N ASN A 5 -8.48 38.11 -13.71
CA ASN A 5 -8.33 38.47 -12.30
C ASN A 5 -9.28 37.65 -11.41
N LEU A 6 -10.51 37.40 -11.85
CA LEU A 6 -11.48 36.58 -11.11
C LEU A 6 -11.04 35.11 -10.98
N LEU A 7 -10.59 34.48 -12.07
CA LEU A 7 -10.08 33.09 -12.04
C LEU A 7 -8.85 32.95 -11.14
N THR A 8 -7.97 33.95 -11.17
CA THR A 8 -6.77 33.97 -10.33
C THR A 8 -7.14 34.05 -8.85
N LYS A 9 -8.11 34.90 -8.49
CA LYS A 9 -8.60 35.05 -7.11
C LYS A 9 -9.32 33.80 -6.59
N ALA A 10 -10.20 33.20 -7.39
CA ALA A 10 -10.90 31.97 -6.99
C ALA A 10 -9.92 30.83 -6.69
N ARG A 11 -8.91 30.66 -7.53
CA ARG A 11 -7.85 29.66 -7.31
C ARG A 11 -7.03 29.96 -6.06
N GLN A 12 -6.65 31.22 -5.85
CA GLN A 12 -5.91 31.63 -4.66
C GLN A 12 -6.68 31.30 -3.39
N ASN A 13 -7.99 31.55 -3.39
CA ASN A 13 -8.85 31.16 -2.28
C ASN A 13 -8.81 29.64 -2.09
N VAL A 14 -8.89 28.83 -3.15
CA VAL A 14 -8.80 27.37 -3.01
C VAL A 14 -7.44 26.91 -2.46
N VAL A 15 -6.33 27.44 -2.98
CA VAL A 15 -4.98 27.11 -2.49
C VAL A 15 -4.84 27.49 -1.02
N SER A 16 -5.20 28.73 -0.67
CA SER A 16 -5.17 29.23 0.71
C SER A 16 -6.03 28.36 1.62
N THR A 17 -7.28 28.11 1.26
CA THR A 17 -8.22 27.34 2.07
C THR A 17 -7.74 25.91 2.27
N LEU A 18 -7.28 25.23 1.22
CA LEU A 18 -6.75 23.87 1.34
C LEU A 18 -5.48 23.83 2.19
N THR A 19 -4.58 24.80 2.05
CA THR A 19 -3.38 24.89 2.91
C THR A 19 -3.74 25.17 4.37
N ILE A 20 -4.72 26.02 4.63
CA ILE A 20 -5.20 26.31 6.00
C ILE A 20 -5.84 25.06 6.60
N ILE A 21 -6.74 24.39 5.88
CA ILE A 21 -7.37 23.13 6.35
C ILE A 21 -6.30 22.07 6.60
N SER A 22 -5.35 21.92 5.68
CA SER A 22 -4.19 21.04 5.83
C SER A 22 -3.44 21.32 7.14
N ALA A 23 -3.07 22.58 7.37
CA ALA A 23 -2.34 22.97 8.57
C ALA A 23 -3.15 22.75 9.85
N LEU A 24 -4.46 23.06 9.85
CA LEU A 24 -5.33 22.86 11.00
C LEU A 24 -5.49 21.38 11.35
N LEU A 25 -5.63 20.49 10.36
CA LEU A 25 -5.67 19.05 10.59
C LEU A 25 -4.36 18.55 11.21
N ILE A 26 -3.22 19.04 10.69
CA ILE A 26 -1.90 18.71 11.22
C ILE A 26 -1.74 19.21 12.66
N ILE A 27 -2.11 20.47 12.94
CA ILE A 27 -2.01 21.07 14.28
C ILE A 27 -2.92 20.34 15.27
N ALA A 28 -4.19 20.12 14.92
CA ALA A 28 -5.15 19.44 15.79
C ALA A 28 -4.65 18.03 16.15
N ASN A 29 -4.17 17.29 15.15
CA ASN A 29 -3.61 15.96 15.39
C ASN A 29 -2.32 16.02 16.24
N GLY A 30 -1.39 16.95 15.94
CA GLY A 30 -0.15 17.11 16.69
C GLY A 30 -0.36 17.52 18.15
N VAL A 31 -1.34 18.40 18.42
CA VAL A 31 -1.72 18.78 19.78
C VAL A 31 -2.33 17.58 20.52
N LEU A 32 -3.23 16.83 19.89
CA LEU A 32 -3.81 15.64 20.50
C LEU A 32 -2.75 14.59 20.83
N ILE A 33 -1.76 14.39 19.95
CA ILE A 33 -0.63 13.49 20.21
C ILE A 33 0.25 14.02 21.34
N GLY A 34 0.57 15.31 21.34
CA GLY A 34 1.37 15.94 22.40
C GLY A 34 0.70 15.82 23.78
N LEU A 35 -0.63 15.92 23.84
CA LEU A 35 -1.40 15.76 25.07
C LEU A 35 -1.51 14.29 25.51
N ASN A 36 -1.67 13.37 24.57
CA ASN A 36 -1.84 11.94 24.86
C ASN A 36 -0.51 11.18 25.03
N GLY A 37 0.60 11.75 24.57
CA GLY A 37 1.91 11.09 24.51
C GLY A 37 2.03 10.02 23.41
N SER A 38 0.96 9.74 22.65
CA SER A 38 0.93 8.71 21.61
C SER A 38 0.02 9.09 20.43
N PRO A 39 0.23 8.49 19.22
CA PRO A 39 -0.70 8.62 18.09
C PRO A 39 -2.14 8.28 18.44
N ILE A 40 -3.10 8.95 17.79
CA ILE A 40 -4.50 8.55 17.87
C ILE A 40 -4.68 7.26 17.07
N ILE A 41 -5.15 6.21 17.72
CA ILE A 41 -5.40 4.91 17.07
C ILE A 41 -6.90 4.75 16.91
N ILE A 42 -7.36 4.58 15.67
CA ILE A 42 -8.73 4.16 15.36
C ILE A 42 -8.69 2.66 15.13
N SER A 43 -9.51 1.92 15.86
CA SER A 43 -9.57 0.46 15.85
C SER A 43 -11.02 0.01 15.76
N SER A 44 -11.30 -1.04 15.00
CA SER A 44 -12.62 -1.69 15.00
C SER A 44 -12.91 -2.47 16.27
N THR A 45 -11.89 -2.69 17.10
CA THR A 45 -11.95 -3.48 18.34
C THR A 45 -11.30 -2.72 19.48
N ASP A 46 -11.84 -2.79 20.71
CA ASP A 46 -11.26 -2.08 21.86
C ASP A 46 -9.80 -2.51 22.07
N PRO A 47 -8.83 -1.58 22.06
CA PRO A 47 -7.43 -1.88 22.34
C PRO A 47 -7.19 -2.57 23.68
N ARG A 48 -8.05 -2.31 24.67
CA ARG A 48 -7.98 -2.94 25.98
C ARG A 48 -8.25 -4.43 25.91
N ILE A 49 -9.19 -4.88 25.10
CA ILE A 49 -9.47 -6.33 24.92
C ILE A 49 -8.23 -7.07 24.41
N ILE A 50 -7.43 -6.41 23.55
CA ILE A 50 -6.18 -6.96 23.03
C ILE A 50 -5.02 -6.83 24.03
N ARG A 51 -5.01 -5.80 24.90
CA ARG A 51 -4.00 -5.62 25.96
C ARG A 51 -4.22 -6.54 27.17
N THR A 52 -5.45 -6.71 27.64
CA THR A 52 -5.78 -7.36 28.92
C THR A 52 -5.99 -8.86 28.84
N SER A 53 -6.16 -9.45 27.65
CA SER A 53 -6.38 -10.90 27.55
C SER A 53 -5.11 -11.72 27.38
N THR A 54 -3.97 -11.11 27.05
CA THR A 54 -2.73 -11.87 26.81
C THR A 54 -1.43 -11.11 27.04
N TRP A 55 -1.28 -9.84 26.67
CA TRP A 55 0.06 -9.35 26.32
C TRP A 55 0.96 -8.84 27.45
N GLU A 56 0.46 -7.96 28.32
CA GLU A 56 1.25 -7.43 29.45
C GLU A 56 1.42 -8.48 30.54
N GLU A 57 0.37 -9.27 30.75
CA GLU A 57 0.38 -10.45 31.61
C GLU A 57 1.34 -11.51 31.09
N PHE A 58 1.30 -11.87 29.79
CA PHE A 58 2.29 -12.79 29.20
C PHE A 58 3.72 -12.25 29.25
N ALA A 59 3.96 -10.97 28.93
CA ALA A 59 5.32 -10.42 28.94
C ALA A 59 5.91 -10.35 30.36
N SER A 60 5.09 -9.98 31.36
CA SER A 60 5.47 -10.03 32.78
C SER A 60 5.74 -11.47 33.22
N LYS A 61 4.81 -12.38 32.93
CA LYS A 61 4.86 -13.79 33.33
C LYS A 61 5.92 -14.62 32.60
N ALA A 62 6.24 -14.29 31.35
CA ALA A 62 7.32 -14.91 30.57
C ALA A 62 8.71 -14.47 31.06
N SER A 63 8.83 -13.27 31.62
CA SER A 63 10.09 -12.83 32.25
C SER A 63 10.36 -13.49 33.62
N GLU A 64 9.31 -14.03 34.26
CA GLU A 64 9.36 -14.75 35.54
C GLU A 64 9.39 -16.28 35.38
N ALA A 65 9.28 -16.77 34.16
CA ALA A 65 9.24 -18.20 33.83
C ALA A 65 10.56 -18.91 34.20
N LYS A 66 10.52 -19.83 35.18
CA LYS A 66 11.66 -20.67 35.57
C LYS A 66 11.78 -22.00 34.82
N THR A 67 10.74 -22.41 34.08
CA THR A 67 10.67 -23.74 33.46
C THR A 67 9.89 -23.72 32.15
N VAL A 68 10.29 -24.58 31.22
CA VAL A 68 9.82 -24.69 29.83
C VAL A 68 9.53 -26.17 29.57
N SER A 69 8.26 -26.57 29.50
CA SER A 69 7.89 -27.94 29.12
C SER A 69 7.55 -27.98 27.63
N ILE A 70 8.13 -28.86 26.82
CA ILE A 70 7.86 -28.94 25.37
C ILE A 70 6.94 -30.13 25.09
N MET A 71 5.71 -29.86 24.63
CA MET A 71 4.82 -30.90 24.11
C MET A 71 5.05 -31.08 22.61
N TYR A 72 5.45 -32.28 22.22
CA TYR A 72 5.69 -32.69 20.83
C TYR A 72 4.51 -33.52 20.35
N ASN A 73 3.75 -33.00 19.38
CA ASN A 73 2.69 -33.74 18.70
C ASN A 73 3.10 -33.97 17.24
N PRO A 74 3.51 -35.19 16.84
CA PRO A 74 3.92 -35.44 15.47
C PRO A 74 2.69 -35.43 14.54
N PRO A 75 2.68 -34.64 13.44
CA PRO A 75 1.64 -34.81 12.42
C PRO A 75 1.85 -36.16 11.72
N SER A 76 0.76 -36.87 11.45
CA SER A 76 0.81 -38.18 10.78
C SER A 76 1.26 -38.12 9.33
N THR A 77 1.40 -36.94 8.72
CA THR A 77 2.07 -36.74 7.43
C THR A 77 2.37 -35.25 7.22
N ASP A 78 3.66 -34.95 7.02
CA ASP A 78 4.30 -33.72 6.52
C ASP A 78 4.29 -32.41 7.34
N LEU A 79 5.47 -32.17 7.95
CA LEU A 79 6.28 -30.93 7.99
C LEU A 79 5.87 -29.70 8.83
N LEU A 80 4.98 -29.86 9.81
CA LEU A 80 4.84 -28.87 10.89
C LEU A 80 4.95 -29.57 12.25
N VAL A 81 6.06 -29.36 12.95
CA VAL A 81 6.16 -29.79 14.36
C VAL A 81 5.49 -28.73 15.20
N GLU A 82 4.41 -29.12 15.85
CA GLU A 82 3.77 -28.32 16.89
C GLU A 82 4.53 -28.56 18.19
N ALA A 83 5.30 -27.56 18.62
CA ALA A 83 5.93 -27.52 19.92
C ALA A 83 5.17 -26.51 20.78
N SER A 84 4.44 -26.99 21.79
CA SER A 84 3.76 -26.15 22.77
C SER A 84 4.61 -26.05 24.04
N THR A 85 4.78 -24.84 24.59
CA THR A 85 5.43 -24.66 25.89
C THR A 85 4.52 -24.16 26.98
N THR A 86 4.49 -24.85 28.13
CA THR A 86 3.72 -24.45 29.31
C THR A 86 4.62 -23.68 30.28
N ILE A 87 4.19 -22.47 30.67
CA ILE A 87 4.88 -21.65 31.66
C ILE A 87 4.06 -21.64 32.96
N ASN A 88 4.66 -22.06 34.08
CA ASN A 88 4.06 -22.00 35.43
C ASN A 88 4.51 -20.74 36.17
N ILE A 89 3.56 -19.99 36.72
CA ILE A 89 3.80 -18.63 37.21
C ILE A 89 3.67 -18.49 38.74
N SER A 90 3.02 -19.43 39.44
CA SER A 90 3.09 -19.52 40.91
C SER A 90 2.68 -20.89 41.44
N GLU A 91 3.08 -21.22 42.68
CA GLU A 91 2.67 -22.46 43.38
C GLU A 91 1.19 -22.46 43.83
N THR A 92 0.49 -21.32 43.76
CA THR A 92 -0.84 -21.16 44.41
C THR A 92 -1.98 -20.76 43.46
N GLU A 93 -1.69 -20.23 42.28
CA GLU A 93 -2.66 -20.09 41.18
C GLU A 93 -2.03 -20.51 39.85
N GLN A 94 -2.61 -21.56 39.24
CA GLN A 94 -2.16 -22.12 37.97
C GLN A 94 -2.80 -21.38 36.80
N GLU A 95 -2.05 -20.45 36.21
CA GLU A 95 -2.29 -20.02 34.84
C GLU A 95 -1.16 -20.52 33.95
N ASN A 96 -1.53 -21.32 32.96
CA ASN A 96 -0.63 -21.91 31.98
C ASN A 96 -0.68 -21.07 30.70
N VAL A 97 0.45 -20.52 30.25
CA VAL A 97 0.56 -19.91 28.92
C VAL A 97 1.19 -20.91 27.96
N ILE A 98 0.56 -21.12 26.79
CA ILE A 98 1.05 -22.05 25.77
C ILE A 98 1.63 -21.31 24.57
N LEU A 99 2.95 -21.41 24.40
CA LEU A 99 3.64 -20.92 23.19
C LEU A 99 3.73 -22.03 22.16
N THR A 100 3.00 -21.89 21.05
CA THR A 100 3.07 -22.81 19.91
C THR A 100 4.07 -22.30 18.89
N PHE A 101 5.14 -23.07 18.65
CA PHE A 101 6.10 -22.78 17.58
C PHE A 101 5.73 -23.57 16.32
N TYR A 102 5.72 -22.88 15.18
CA TYR A 102 5.61 -23.51 13.87
C TYR A 102 6.96 -23.46 13.18
N GLY A 103 7.56 -24.63 12.91
CA GLY A 103 8.86 -24.73 12.25
C GLY A 103 9.00 -26.03 11.45
N THR A 104 9.87 -26.00 10.45
CA THR A 104 10.23 -27.18 9.65
C THR A 104 11.14 -28.10 10.45
N PHE A 105 10.87 -29.40 10.39
CA PHE A 105 11.68 -30.42 11.06
C PHE A 105 12.70 -31.05 10.11
N PRO A 106 13.97 -31.25 10.54
CA PRO A 106 14.56 -30.82 11.80
C PRO A 106 14.86 -29.30 11.83
N PRO A 107 14.98 -28.68 13.02
CA PRO A 107 15.40 -27.28 13.16
C PRO A 107 16.73 -27.03 12.44
N THR A 108 16.89 -25.84 11.86
CA THR A 108 18.12 -25.45 11.19
C THR A 108 19.29 -25.51 12.18
N GLY A 109 20.25 -26.41 11.96
CA GLY A 109 21.41 -26.63 12.84
C GLY A 109 21.37 -27.92 13.68
N TYR A 110 20.24 -28.64 13.74
CA TYR A 110 20.18 -29.95 14.41
C TYR A 110 20.65 -31.07 13.48
N THR A 111 21.81 -31.66 13.78
CA THR A 111 22.39 -32.80 13.04
C THR A 111 22.21 -34.15 13.74
N GLY A 112 21.45 -34.17 14.84
CA GLY A 112 21.22 -35.36 15.64
C GLY A 112 20.20 -36.34 15.05
N PRO A 113 20.02 -37.53 15.66
CA PRO A 113 19.03 -38.50 15.24
C PRO A 113 17.61 -37.90 15.32
N ARG A 114 16.70 -38.32 14.42
CA ARG A 114 15.27 -37.94 14.43
C ARG A 114 14.48 -38.62 15.56
N ASP A 115 15.11 -38.72 16.71
CA ASP A 115 14.58 -39.25 17.95
C ASP A 115 14.10 -38.07 18.82
N LYS A 116 12.91 -38.24 19.39
CA LYS A 116 12.22 -37.27 20.25
C LYS A 116 13.05 -36.89 21.48
N GLU A 117 13.79 -37.83 22.07
CA GLU A 117 14.58 -37.62 23.29
C GLU A 117 15.91 -36.90 22.98
N ALA A 118 16.55 -37.21 21.85
CA ALA A 118 17.71 -36.48 21.36
C ALA A 118 17.38 -35.02 21.00
N LEU A 119 16.21 -34.79 20.38
CA LEU A 119 15.72 -33.43 20.08
C LEU A 119 15.38 -32.66 21.35
N LYS A 120 14.67 -33.29 22.30
CA LYS A 120 14.39 -32.68 23.61
C LYS A 120 15.66 -32.24 24.30
N THR A 121 16.67 -33.11 24.33
CA THR A 121 17.96 -32.86 24.98
C THR A 121 18.66 -31.66 24.32
N TRP A 122 18.71 -31.62 22.98
CA TRP A 122 19.30 -30.50 22.25
C TRP A 122 18.56 -29.18 22.50
N ILE A 123 17.22 -29.19 22.50
CA ILE A 123 16.43 -27.98 22.80
C ILE A 123 16.65 -27.55 24.26
N SER A 124 16.68 -28.48 25.21
CA SER A 124 16.95 -28.18 26.62
C SER A 124 18.36 -27.63 26.85
N GLU A 125 19.36 -28.10 26.09
CA GLU A 125 20.73 -27.58 26.15
C GLU A 125 20.83 -26.16 25.57
N GLN A 126 20.14 -25.88 24.47
CA GLN A 126 20.08 -24.52 23.90
C GLN A 126 19.33 -23.54 24.80
N LEU A 127 18.38 -24.02 25.60
CA LEU A 127 17.54 -23.19 26.48
C LEU A 127 17.97 -23.19 27.96
N GLN A 128 18.89 -24.07 28.37
CA GLN A 128 19.37 -24.26 29.75
C GLN A 128 18.28 -24.63 30.77
N VAL A 129 17.39 -25.60 30.47
CA VAL A 129 16.25 -25.98 31.35
C VAL A 129 16.16 -27.50 31.59
N ASP A 130 15.78 -27.92 32.80
CA ASP A 130 15.65 -29.33 33.23
C ASP A 130 14.41 -30.04 32.59
N PRO A 131 14.58 -31.18 31.90
CA PRO A 131 13.54 -31.83 31.09
C PRO A 131 12.50 -32.70 31.85
N ASN A 132 12.60 -32.89 33.17
CA ASN A 132 11.91 -34.01 33.85
C ASN A 132 10.58 -33.71 34.58
N ASN A 133 9.95 -32.54 34.44
CA ASN A 133 8.66 -32.24 35.08
C ASN A 133 7.52 -32.00 34.07
N SER A 134 6.39 -32.70 34.26
CA SER A 134 5.17 -32.59 33.44
C SER A 134 3.92 -32.38 34.30
N TYR A 135 3.05 -31.45 33.89
CA TYR A 135 1.67 -31.29 34.39
C TYR A 135 0.76 -30.76 33.28
N THR A 136 -0.54 -31.10 33.37
CA THR A 136 -1.60 -30.90 32.37
C THR A 136 -2.41 -29.61 32.51
N ASP A 137 -2.73 -29.05 31.34
CA ASP A 137 -3.89 -28.26 30.89
C ASP A 137 -4.32 -26.96 31.58
N ARG A 138 -3.98 -25.84 30.90
CA ARG A 138 -4.95 -24.99 30.17
C ARG A 138 -4.21 -24.12 29.14
N THR A 139 -4.79 -23.95 27.97
CA THR A 139 -4.16 -23.33 26.79
C THR A 139 -4.55 -21.86 26.67
N LEU A 140 -3.59 -20.95 26.84
CA LEU A 140 -3.68 -19.59 26.29
C LEU A 140 -2.81 -19.55 25.04
N SER A 141 -3.40 -19.92 23.91
CA SER A 141 -2.79 -19.83 22.59
C SER A 141 -2.89 -18.39 22.06
N ILE A 142 -1.92 -17.98 21.24
CA ILE A 142 -1.95 -16.77 20.38
C ILE A 142 -3.19 -16.74 19.45
N GLU A 143 -3.94 -17.85 19.43
CA GLU A 143 -5.29 -17.99 18.90
C GLU A 143 -6.29 -16.96 19.46
N SER A 144 -6.02 -16.36 20.62
CA SER A 144 -6.82 -15.25 21.16
C SER A 144 -6.62 -13.90 20.43
N ILE A 145 -5.46 -13.66 19.79
CA ILE A 145 -5.28 -12.55 18.83
C ILE A 145 -5.83 -12.96 17.46
N ASN A 146 -5.85 -14.26 17.19
CA ASN A 146 -6.57 -14.90 16.08
C ASN A 146 -8.08 -15.03 16.40
N SER A 147 -8.65 -13.99 17.02
CA SER A 147 -10.10 -13.92 17.24
C SER A 147 -10.79 -14.21 15.91
N THR A 148 -11.79 -15.08 15.92
CA THR A 148 -12.63 -15.39 14.75
C THR A 148 -13.27 -14.15 14.12
N SER A 149 -13.24 -13.00 14.80
CA SER A 149 -13.63 -11.69 14.30
C SER A 149 -12.48 -10.94 13.63
N PHE A 150 -12.68 -10.57 12.37
CA PHE A 150 -11.87 -9.61 11.64
C PHE A 150 -11.74 -8.29 12.41
N TRP A 151 -10.51 -7.77 12.53
CA TRP A 151 -10.29 -6.42 13.05
C TRP A 151 -9.26 -5.64 12.24
N TRP A 152 -9.39 -4.32 12.26
CA TRP A 152 -8.50 -3.39 11.59
C TRP A 152 -8.12 -2.22 12.48
N ARG A 153 -6.93 -1.66 12.20
CA ARG A 153 -6.41 -0.46 12.86
C ARG A 153 -5.77 0.50 11.89
N THR A 154 -5.90 1.78 12.21
CA THR A 154 -5.17 2.87 11.59
C THR A 154 -4.61 3.77 12.69
N ALA A 155 -3.32 4.11 12.62
CA ALA A 155 -2.70 5.06 13.51
C ALA A 155 -2.57 6.42 12.81
N LEU A 156 -3.13 7.45 13.43
CA LEU A 156 -3.05 8.83 12.96
C LEU A 156 -1.73 9.51 13.36
N GLY A 157 -0.62 8.88 13.03
CA GLY A 157 0.73 9.31 13.38
C GLY A 157 1.66 8.10 13.36
N LEU A 158 2.96 8.33 13.24
CA LEU A 158 3.96 7.27 13.25
C LEU A 158 4.55 7.13 14.64
N PRO A 159 4.16 6.11 15.42
CA PRO A 159 4.80 5.80 16.70
C PRO A 159 6.33 5.86 16.59
N GLY A 160 6.97 6.48 17.57
CA GLY A 160 8.41 6.76 17.59
C GLY A 160 8.87 8.04 16.85
N LEU A 161 8.14 8.50 15.82
CA LEU A 161 8.46 9.77 15.12
C LEU A 161 7.64 10.96 15.63
N VAL A 162 6.46 10.69 16.20
CA VAL A 162 5.57 11.72 16.74
C VAL A 162 5.44 11.68 18.26
N GLU A 163 6.19 10.79 18.91
CA GLU A 163 6.16 10.68 20.37
C GLU A 163 7.07 11.73 21.00
N ASN A 164 6.78 12.06 22.26
CA ASN A 164 7.57 12.98 23.08
C ASN A 164 7.69 14.39 22.45
N GLY A 165 8.81 15.08 22.72
CA GLY A 165 9.05 16.45 22.27
C GLY A 165 9.15 16.61 20.74
N VAL A 166 9.27 15.52 19.98
CA VAL A 166 9.36 15.57 18.51
C VAL A 166 8.03 16.03 17.90
N ALA A 167 6.90 15.74 18.55
CA ALA A 167 5.58 16.25 18.16
C ALA A 167 5.58 17.78 17.99
N TYR A 168 6.26 18.51 18.86
CA TYR A 168 6.32 19.98 18.81
C TYR A 168 7.08 20.50 17.58
N ALA A 169 8.14 19.79 17.16
CA ALA A 169 8.84 20.13 15.92
C ALA A 169 7.89 20.02 14.72
N TRP A 170 7.01 19.01 14.71
CA TRP A 170 6.01 18.83 13.64
C TRP A 170 4.89 19.86 13.70
N VAL A 171 4.40 20.20 14.88
CA VAL A 171 3.45 21.31 15.07
C VAL A 171 4.06 22.61 14.55
N SER A 172 5.37 22.83 14.69
CA SER A 172 6.02 24.03 14.14
C SER A 172 5.97 24.06 12.60
N LEU A 173 6.18 22.93 11.91
CA LEU A 173 6.01 22.85 10.45
C LEU A 173 4.55 23.13 10.03
N ALA A 174 3.60 22.65 10.82
CA ALA A 174 2.18 22.90 10.61
C ALA A 174 1.82 24.38 10.76
N VAL A 175 2.37 25.05 11.77
CA VAL A 175 2.22 26.50 11.97
C VAL A 175 2.84 27.26 10.80
N LEU A 176 4.01 26.83 10.29
CA LEU A 176 4.60 27.41 9.08
C LEU A 176 3.67 27.22 7.87
N LEU A 177 3.07 26.04 7.67
CA LEU A 177 2.07 25.82 6.63
C LEU A 177 0.86 26.74 6.79
N LEU A 178 0.36 26.92 8.01
CA LEU A 178 -0.76 27.83 8.30
C LEU A 178 -0.41 29.27 7.89
N LEU A 179 0.77 29.74 8.31
CA LEU A 179 1.26 31.07 7.96
C LEU A 179 1.42 31.23 6.44
N MET A 180 1.93 30.21 5.75
CA MET A 180 2.03 30.24 4.28
C MET A 180 0.67 30.29 3.60
N GLY A 181 -0.33 29.53 4.09
CA GLY A 181 -1.70 29.60 3.60
C GLY A 181 -2.29 31.01 3.74
N ILE A 182 -2.12 31.62 4.92
CA ILE A 182 -2.54 33.00 5.21
C ILE A 182 -1.81 34.00 4.29
N ILE A 183 -0.49 33.87 4.13
CA ILE A 183 0.29 34.76 3.25
C ILE A 183 -0.14 34.62 1.79
N VAL A 184 -0.46 33.41 1.31
CA VAL A 184 -0.98 33.18 -0.04
C VAL A 184 -2.30 33.93 -0.25
N ASN A 185 -3.15 34.01 0.77
CA ASN A 185 -4.39 34.78 0.74
C ASN A 185 -4.15 36.30 0.59
N PHE A 186 -3.20 36.85 1.37
CA PHE A 186 -2.95 38.29 1.41
C PHE A 186 -1.98 38.79 0.32
N LYS A 187 -1.05 37.96 -0.15
CA LYS A 187 0.01 38.33 -1.12
C LYS A 187 -0.10 37.51 -2.42
N PRO A 188 -1.14 37.78 -3.25
CA PRO A 188 -1.44 37.00 -4.45
C PRO A 188 -0.33 37.02 -5.51
N THR A 189 0.48 38.08 -5.54
CA THR A 189 1.58 38.22 -6.52
C THR A 189 2.72 37.25 -6.27
N ARG A 190 2.85 36.70 -5.05
CA ARG A 190 3.91 35.76 -4.66
C ARG A 190 3.42 34.34 -4.46
N THR A 191 2.17 34.01 -4.83
CA THR A 191 1.58 32.67 -4.62
C THR A 191 2.50 31.56 -5.11
N ARG A 192 3.08 31.66 -6.32
CA ARG A 192 3.96 30.62 -6.88
C ARG A 192 5.15 30.29 -5.99
N SER A 193 5.81 31.30 -5.40
CA SER A 193 6.99 31.09 -4.56
C SER A 193 6.60 30.42 -3.24
N TRP A 194 5.53 30.88 -2.59
CA TRP A 194 5.02 30.27 -1.36
C TRP A 194 4.50 28.86 -1.59
N SER A 195 3.89 28.60 -2.74
CA SER A 195 3.41 27.28 -3.12
C SER A 195 4.51 26.24 -3.28
N ILE A 196 5.72 26.63 -3.71
CA ILE A 196 6.89 25.73 -3.71
C ILE A 196 7.23 25.32 -2.27
N TRP A 197 7.26 26.27 -1.35
CA TRP A 197 7.52 25.99 0.06
C TRP A 197 6.42 25.15 0.71
N ILE A 198 5.16 25.40 0.38
CA ILE A 198 4.03 24.57 0.81
C ILE A 198 4.24 23.12 0.34
N VAL A 199 4.65 22.90 -0.91
CA VAL A 199 4.98 21.54 -1.42
C VAL A 199 6.10 20.91 -0.60
N VAL A 200 7.21 21.62 -0.40
CA VAL A 200 8.38 21.11 0.34
C VAL A 200 8.01 20.75 1.77
N ILE A 201 7.35 21.65 2.51
CA ILE A 201 6.98 21.39 3.91
C ILE A 201 5.93 20.27 3.99
N SER A 202 4.99 20.21 3.05
CA SER A 202 4.01 19.12 3.00
C SER A 202 4.68 17.77 2.77
N LEU A 203 5.66 17.68 1.86
CA LEU A 203 6.46 16.46 1.63
C LEU A 203 7.27 16.07 2.87
N LEU A 204 7.91 17.04 3.53
CA LEU A 204 8.62 16.81 4.80
C LEU A 204 7.68 16.34 5.92
N SER A 205 6.38 16.58 5.77
CA SER A 205 5.36 16.17 6.74
C SER A 205 4.77 14.77 6.47
N ILE A 206 5.07 14.14 5.33
CA ILE A 206 4.59 12.80 4.96
C ILE A 206 5.14 11.70 5.88
N PRO A 207 6.44 11.68 6.27
CA PRO A 207 7.00 10.64 7.13
C PRO A 207 6.47 10.61 8.57
N ILE A 208 5.39 11.34 8.88
CA ILE A 208 4.91 11.60 10.25
C ILE A 208 3.65 10.76 10.60
N GLY A 209 2.92 10.18 9.63
CA GLY A 209 1.85 9.19 9.90
C GLY A 209 0.38 9.65 9.78
N GLY A 210 -0.58 8.72 9.98
CA GLY A 210 -1.98 8.71 9.50
C GLY A 210 -2.87 9.95 9.64
N GLY A 211 -2.64 10.84 10.61
CA GLY A 211 -3.42 12.08 10.76
C GLY A 211 -2.75 13.27 10.08
N PHE A 212 -1.41 13.21 9.99
CA PHE A 212 -0.59 14.13 9.25
C PHE A 212 -0.65 13.86 7.76
N PHE A 213 -0.82 12.60 7.33
CA PHE A 213 -0.88 12.24 5.91
C PHE A 213 -2.00 12.97 5.16
N ILE A 214 -3.23 13.03 5.71
CA ILE A 214 -4.34 13.72 5.03
C ILE A 214 -4.03 15.21 4.90
N GLY A 215 -3.58 15.84 5.99
CA GLY A 215 -3.18 17.24 5.97
C GLY A 215 -2.03 17.48 5.00
N ALA A 216 -0.96 16.67 5.03
CA ALA A 216 0.19 16.76 4.15
C ALA A 216 -0.19 16.57 2.67
N ILE A 217 -1.07 15.61 2.35
CA ILE A 217 -1.57 15.41 0.98
C ILE A 217 -2.37 16.63 0.52
N LEU A 218 -3.26 17.18 1.35
CA LEU A 218 -4.01 18.40 1.02
C LEU A 218 -3.09 19.61 0.81
N GLY A 219 -2.09 19.77 1.67
CA GLY A 219 -1.07 20.82 1.57
C GLY A 219 -0.25 20.67 0.28
N PHE A 220 0.17 19.45 -0.04
CA PHE A 220 0.89 19.13 -1.26
C PHE A 220 0.07 19.43 -2.52
N ILE A 221 -1.20 19.02 -2.54
CA ILE A 221 -2.15 19.32 -3.62
C ILE A 221 -2.33 20.84 -3.77
N ALA A 222 -2.53 21.56 -2.67
CA ALA A 222 -2.68 23.01 -2.66
C ALA A 222 -1.42 23.71 -3.20
N GLY A 223 -0.24 23.29 -2.74
CA GLY A 223 1.04 23.78 -3.22
C GLY A 223 1.23 23.56 -4.72
N LEU A 224 1.00 22.35 -5.22
CA LEU A 224 1.11 22.08 -6.66
C LEU A 224 0.11 22.90 -7.50
N ALA A 225 -1.13 23.05 -7.02
CA ALA A 225 -2.13 23.89 -7.68
C ALA A 225 -1.70 25.37 -7.74
N GLY A 226 -1.02 25.87 -6.71
CA GLY A 226 -0.51 27.23 -6.68
C GLY A 226 0.73 27.48 -7.57
N ILE A 227 1.58 26.46 -7.80
CA ILE A 227 2.75 26.56 -8.69
C ILE A 227 2.33 26.79 -10.15
N GLN A 228 1.23 26.19 -10.57
CA GLN A 228 0.79 26.15 -11.98
C GLN A 228 0.01 27.41 -12.41
N GLY A 229 0.59 28.60 -12.19
CA GLY A 229 0.07 29.97 -12.48
C GLY A 229 -1.12 30.12 -13.45
N THR A 230 -2.10 30.99 -13.22
CA THR A 230 -3.32 31.28 -14.03
C THR A 230 -4.21 30.15 -14.57
N ALA A 231 -3.79 28.88 -14.64
CA ALA A 231 -4.66 27.78 -15.06
C ALA A 231 -5.77 27.56 -14.02
N SER A 232 -6.98 27.22 -14.48
CA SER A 232 -8.06 26.80 -13.57
C SER A 232 -7.67 25.50 -12.88
N LEU A 233 -8.21 25.23 -11.68
CA LEU A 233 -7.83 24.05 -10.91
C LEU A 233 -7.91 22.77 -11.76
N GLY A 234 -9.00 22.57 -12.51
CA GLY A 234 -9.17 21.40 -13.38
C GLY A 234 -8.16 21.27 -14.52
N GLN A 235 -7.51 22.37 -14.92
CA GLN A 235 -6.47 22.38 -15.95
C GLN A 235 -5.06 22.18 -15.40
N THR A 236 -4.89 22.24 -14.07
CA THR A 236 -3.61 21.93 -13.43
C THR A 236 -3.30 20.43 -13.52
N PHE A 237 -2.04 20.02 -13.47
CA PHE A 237 -1.60 18.62 -13.42
C PHE A 237 -2.35 17.82 -12.35
N ILE A 238 -2.43 18.35 -11.12
CA ILE A 238 -3.16 17.70 -10.03
C ILE A 238 -4.67 17.72 -10.27
N GLY A 239 -5.22 18.83 -10.76
CA GLY A 239 -6.65 18.85 -11.11
C GLY A 239 -7.02 17.88 -12.22
N ARG A 240 -6.13 17.66 -13.19
CA ARG A 240 -6.31 16.61 -14.22
C ARG A 240 -6.23 15.23 -13.62
N ILE A 241 -5.28 14.97 -12.73
CA ILE A 241 -5.20 13.72 -11.96
C ILE A 241 -6.51 13.46 -11.21
N LEU A 242 -7.01 14.45 -10.45
CA LEU A 242 -8.28 14.33 -9.72
C LEU A 242 -9.48 14.13 -10.66
N ASN A 243 -9.54 14.89 -11.75
CA ASN A 243 -10.62 14.78 -12.73
C ASN A 243 -10.62 13.43 -13.44
N ILE A 244 -9.45 12.83 -13.68
CA ILE A 244 -9.31 11.47 -14.23
C ILE A 244 -9.75 10.42 -13.23
N LEU A 245 -9.38 10.56 -11.95
CA LEU A 245 -9.90 9.67 -10.89
C LEU A 245 -11.43 9.72 -10.85
N CYS A 246 -12.03 10.90 -11.05
CA CYS A 246 -13.47 11.09 -11.17
C CYS A 246 -14.06 10.75 -12.56
N LEU A 247 -13.26 10.21 -13.49
CA LEU A 247 -13.67 9.84 -14.86
C LEU A 247 -14.38 10.97 -15.64
N ARG A 248 -13.97 12.23 -15.45
CA ARG A 248 -14.53 13.36 -16.20
C ARG A 248 -14.13 13.27 -17.68
N LYS A 249 -15.13 13.16 -18.55
CA LYS A 249 -14.94 12.92 -19.99
C LYS A 249 -14.19 14.08 -20.65
N GLU A 250 -14.45 15.31 -20.21
CA GLU A 250 -13.86 16.53 -20.74
C GLU A 250 -12.33 16.52 -20.54
N THR A 251 -11.87 16.05 -19.38
CA THR A 251 -10.44 15.96 -19.06
C THR A 251 -9.71 14.95 -19.96
N VAL A 252 -10.35 13.84 -20.31
CA VAL A 252 -9.78 12.89 -21.28
C VAL A 252 -9.58 13.56 -22.64
N THR A 253 -10.57 14.33 -23.10
CA THR A 253 -10.46 15.10 -24.35
C THR A 253 -9.40 16.20 -24.28
N GLU A 254 -9.27 16.88 -23.15
CA GLU A 254 -8.20 17.88 -22.93
C GLU A 254 -6.80 17.25 -23.00
N ILE A 255 -6.62 16.05 -22.43
CA ILE A 255 -5.35 15.33 -22.43
C ILE A 255 -4.98 14.87 -23.85
N ILE A 256 -5.96 14.36 -24.60
CA ILE A 256 -5.77 13.98 -26.01
C ILE A 256 -5.29 15.19 -26.84
N ASN A 257 -5.77 16.39 -26.53
CA ASN A 257 -5.48 17.61 -27.28
C ASN A 257 -4.32 18.45 -26.75
N GLU A 258 -3.60 18.00 -25.72
CA GLU A 258 -2.54 18.78 -25.08
C GLU A 258 -1.35 19.08 -26.01
N LYS A 259 -0.69 20.25 -25.88
CA LYS A 259 0.50 20.60 -26.70
C LYS A 259 1.81 19.98 -26.21
N ARG A 260 1.95 19.71 -24.91
CA ARG A 260 3.17 19.16 -24.27
C ARG A 260 2.97 17.73 -23.79
N ARG A 261 2.46 16.87 -24.68
CA ARG A 261 1.97 15.52 -24.41
C ARG A 261 3.00 14.66 -23.67
N ILE A 262 4.20 14.51 -24.24
CA ILE A 262 5.18 13.55 -23.71
C ILE A 262 5.78 13.97 -22.36
N GLN A 263 6.01 15.27 -22.14
CA GLN A 263 6.57 15.76 -20.87
C GLN A 263 5.59 15.57 -19.72
N THR A 264 4.30 15.86 -19.93
CA THR A 264 3.27 15.62 -18.92
C THR A 264 3.06 14.14 -18.69
N ALA A 265 3.14 13.31 -19.74
CA ALA A 265 3.10 11.85 -19.62
C ALA A 265 4.21 11.30 -18.72
N ILE A 266 5.47 11.65 -18.98
CA ILE A 266 6.62 11.20 -18.18
C ILE A 266 6.47 11.65 -16.73
N LEU A 267 6.08 12.91 -16.51
CA LEU A 267 5.85 13.43 -15.15
C LEU A 267 4.73 12.65 -14.43
N THR A 268 3.63 12.33 -15.12
CA THR A 268 2.54 11.51 -14.56
C THR A 268 3.05 10.12 -14.18
N VAL A 269 3.81 9.45 -15.05
CA VAL A 269 4.34 8.11 -14.77
C VAL A 269 5.27 8.13 -13.57
N ILE A 270 6.21 9.09 -13.51
CA ILE A 270 7.13 9.22 -12.37
C ILE A 270 6.34 9.48 -11.08
N PHE A 271 5.42 10.44 -11.12
CA PHE A 271 4.60 10.81 -9.96
C PHE A 271 3.78 9.64 -9.44
N VAL A 272 3.07 8.93 -10.34
CA VAL A 272 2.29 7.74 -9.99
C VAL A 272 3.19 6.66 -9.43
N SER A 273 4.32 6.38 -10.06
CA SER A 273 5.25 5.32 -9.65
C SER A 273 5.82 5.60 -8.26
N ILE A 274 6.20 6.84 -7.94
CA ILE A 274 6.70 7.20 -6.61
C ILE A 274 5.62 6.95 -5.56
N LEU A 275 4.42 7.51 -5.74
CA LEU A 275 3.39 7.47 -4.69
C LEU A 275 2.78 6.07 -4.52
N SER A 276 2.50 5.37 -5.62
CA SER A 276 1.93 4.02 -5.56
C SER A 276 2.94 3.02 -4.97
N SER A 277 4.19 3.07 -5.42
CA SER A 277 5.23 2.16 -4.90
C SER A 277 5.60 2.47 -3.46
N PHE A 278 5.63 3.75 -3.04
CA PHE A 278 5.91 4.10 -1.66
C PHE A 278 4.91 3.44 -0.71
N GLY A 279 3.60 3.56 -0.97
CA GLY A 279 2.59 2.89 -0.15
C GLY A 279 2.68 1.36 -0.20
N ALA A 280 2.89 0.79 -1.40
CA ALA A 280 2.99 -0.65 -1.58
C ALA A 280 4.21 -1.27 -0.88
N ILE A 281 5.39 -0.68 -1.06
CA ILE A 281 6.65 -1.12 -0.46
C ILE A 281 6.62 -0.93 1.04
N LEU A 282 6.15 0.24 1.52
CA LEU A 282 6.11 0.52 2.94
C LEU A 282 5.21 -0.47 3.68
N TYR A 283 4.05 -0.79 3.12
CA TYR A 283 3.21 -1.86 3.66
C TYR A 283 3.94 -3.21 3.61
N ALA A 284 4.45 -3.63 2.44
CA ALA A 284 5.08 -4.93 2.28
C ALA A 284 6.31 -5.11 3.19
N TYR A 285 7.07 -4.05 3.41
CA TYR A 285 8.21 -4.02 4.33
C TYR A 285 7.77 -4.31 5.77
N ASN A 286 6.74 -3.62 6.23
CA ASN A 286 6.20 -3.79 7.59
C ASN A 286 5.61 -5.17 7.79
N VAL A 287 4.86 -5.66 6.81
CA VAL A 287 4.35 -7.02 6.86
C VAL A 287 5.51 -8.02 6.85
N ASN A 288 6.51 -7.88 5.99
CA ASN A 288 7.66 -8.78 5.99
C ASN A 288 8.40 -8.78 7.33
N ALA A 289 8.50 -7.63 7.99
CA ALA A 289 9.13 -7.52 9.31
C ALA A 289 8.37 -8.35 10.37
N LEU A 290 7.02 -8.41 10.29
CA LEU A 290 6.20 -9.25 11.18
C LEU A 290 6.52 -10.76 11.07
N TYR A 291 6.89 -11.24 9.88
CA TYR A 291 7.12 -12.67 9.64
C TYR A 291 8.61 -13.08 9.69
N SER A 292 9.54 -12.14 9.51
CA SER A 292 10.97 -12.44 9.42
C SER A 292 11.76 -12.19 10.71
N GLY A 293 11.14 -11.66 11.77
CA GLY A 293 11.83 -11.40 13.03
C GLY A 293 12.29 -12.68 13.76
N SER A 294 13.26 -12.55 14.67
CA SER A 294 13.55 -13.60 15.67
C SER A 294 12.44 -13.65 16.73
N THR A 295 12.20 -14.81 17.35
CA THR A 295 11.07 -15.05 18.28
C THR A 295 10.92 -13.98 19.38
N THR A 296 12.03 -13.50 19.95
CA THR A 296 12.02 -12.44 20.98
C THR A 296 11.73 -11.04 20.43
N ASN A 297 12.12 -10.73 19.20
CA ASN A 297 11.85 -9.44 18.56
C ASN A 297 10.48 -9.40 17.88
N ILE A 298 9.96 -10.54 17.42
CA ILE A 298 8.64 -10.63 16.76
C ILE A 298 7.54 -10.10 17.65
N LEU A 299 7.54 -10.43 18.95
CA LEU A 299 6.48 -10.00 19.86
C LEU A 299 6.45 -8.48 19.99
N LYS A 300 7.62 -7.87 20.23
CA LYS A 300 7.76 -6.41 20.33
C LYS A 300 7.37 -5.73 19.01
N LEU A 301 7.77 -6.30 17.88
CA LEU A 301 7.49 -5.76 16.56
C LEU A 301 6.01 -5.88 16.17
N THR A 302 5.41 -7.03 16.44
CA THR A 302 3.98 -7.30 16.24
C THR A 302 3.14 -6.35 17.06
N TYR A 303 3.49 -6.15 18.33
CA TYR A 303 2.82 -5.15 19.15
C TYR A 303 2.99 -3.74 18.58
N ALA A 304 4.21 -3.35 18.23
CA ALA A 304 4.47 -2.02 17.66
C ALA A 304 3.65 -1.78 16.38
N ILE A 305 3.67 -2.70 15.41
CA ILE A 305 3.00 -2.52 14.12
C ILE A 305 1.50 -2.73 14.24
N LEU A 306 1.05 -3.87 14.76
CA LEU A 306 -0.37 -4.24 14.76
C LEU A 306 -1.16 -3.51 15.85
N VAL A 307 -0.58 -3.33 17.05
CA VAL A 307 -1.28 -2.68 18.17
C VAL A 307 -1.11 -1.17 18.11
N ASN A 308 0.12 -0.68 17.96
CA ASN A 308 0.39 0.77 17.98
C ASN A 308 0.30 1.42 16.59
N GLY A 309 0.22 0.64 15.50
CA GLY A 309 0.23 1.16 14.14
C GLY A 309 1.58 1.74 13.72
N ALA A 310 2.68 1.25 14.31
CA ALA A 310 4.02 1.65 13.92
C ALA A 310 4.30 1.26 12.48
N ILE A 311 4.94 2.15 11.73
CA ILE A 311 5.46 1.84 10.40
C ILE A 311 6.97 1.98 10.47
N LEU A 312 7.63 0.84 10.32
CA LEU A 312 9.06 0.75 10.15
C LEU A 312 9.43 1.25 8.76
N ILE A 313 10.51 2.02 8.71
CA ILE A 313 11.10 2.51 7.47
C ILE A 313 12.61 2.38 7.56
N ASP A 314 13.22 1.90 6.49
CA ASP A 314 14.67 1.83 6.37
C ASP A 314 15.13 2.38 5.01
N THR A 315 16.45 2.40 4.81
CA THR A 315 17.04 2.85 3.53
C THR A 315 16.61 1.97 2.35
N SER A 316 16.30 0.69 2.58
CA SER A 316 15.89 -0.24 1.54
C SER A 316 14.53 0.14 0.92
N VAL A 317 13.62 0.70 1.72
CA VAL A 317 12.33 1.22 1.23
C VAL A 317 12.55 2.30 0.17
N TYR A 318 13.47 3.24 0.39
CA TYR A 318 13.74 4.31 -0.57
C TYR A 318 14.38 3.80 -1.87
N PHE A 319 15.37 2.90 -1.79
CA PHE A 319 15.99 2.28 -2.98
C PHE A 319 14.96 1.50 -3.80
N SER A 320 14.03 0.84 -3.11
CA SER A 320 12.94 0.12 -3.75
C SER A 320 12.02 1.06 -4.51
N VAL A 321 11.61 2.19 -3.89
CA VAL A 321 10.77 3.21 -4.55
C VAL A 321 11.44 3.75 -5.82
N ILE A 322 12.75 4.03 -5.76
CA ILE A 322 13.53 4.46 -6.93
C ILE A 322 13.50 3.39 -8.03
N SER A 323 13.68 2.12 -7.68
CA SER A 323 13.62 1.01 -8.64
C SER A 323 12.26 0.91 -9.32
N TYR A 324 11.18 1.18 -8.58
CA TYR A 324 9.82 1.19 -9.11
C TYR A 324 9.54 2.34 -10.09
N ILE A 325 10.28 3.45 -10.05
CA ILE A 325 10.19 4.49 -11.09
C ILE A 325 10.60 3.91 -12.44
N THR A 326 11.74 3.22 -12.48
CA THR A 326 12.24 2.56 -13.70
C THR A 326 11.24 1.53 -14.23
N ILE A 327 10.69 0.71 -13.35
CA ILE A 327 9.67 -0.30 -13.71
C ILE A 327 8.39 0.36 -14.19
N GLY A 328 7.96 1.45 -13.57
CA GLY A 328 6.80 2.23 -13.99
C GLY A 328 6.95 2.77 -15.41
N ILE A 329 8.13 3.28 -15.75
CA ILE A 329 8.47 3.73 -17.11
C ILE A 329 8.43 2.54 -18.09
N ILE A 330 9.04 1.41 -17.75
CA ILE A 330 9.02 0.20 -18.59
C ILE A 330 7.58 -0.29 -18.82
N LYS A 331 6.77 -0.41 -17.76
CA LYS A 331 5.35 -0.79 -17.82
C LYS A 331 4.56 0.14 -18.74
N TRP A 332 4.79 1.44 -18.60
CA TRP A 332 4.16 2.45 -19.45
C TRP A 332 4.49 2.26 -20.93
N PHE A 333 5.74 1.96 -21.27
CA PHE A 333 6.12 1.63 -22.65
C PHE A 333 5.48 0.32 -23.14
N ILE A 334 5.52 -0.74 -22.32
CA ILE A 334 4.92 -2.05 -22.64
C ILE A 334 3.41 -1.93 -22.92
N LEU A 335 2.71 -1.02 -22.24
CA LEU A 335 1.29 -0.77 -22.51
C LEU A 335 1.06 0.15 -23.73
N SER A 336 1.85 1.22 -23.86
CA SER A 336 1.66 2.22 -24.90
C SER A 336 1.97 1.68 -26.30
N LEU A 337 2.97 0.80 -26.42
CA LEU A 337 3.42 0.29 -27.72
C LEU A 337 2.37 -0.60 -28.41
N PRO A 338 1.77 -1.63 -27.78
CA PRO A 338 0.68 -2.41 -28.39
C PRO A 338 -0.53 -1.55 -28.74
N LEU A 339 -0.92 -0.62 -27.86
CA LEU A 339 -2.01 0.33 -28.13
C LEU A 339 -1.74 1.12 -29.40
N TYR A 340 -0.53 1.68 -29.54
CA TYR A 340 -0.12 2.41 -30.72
C TYR A 340 -0.12 1.54 -31.98
N LEU A 341 0.45 0.34 -31.92
CA LEU A 341 0.49 -0.54 -33.09
C LEU A 341 -0.91 -0.91 -33.56
N ILE A 342 -1.84 -1.24 -32.66
CA ILE A 342 -3.20 -1.60 -33.03
C ILE A 342 -3.95 -0.39 -33.61
N ILE A 343 -3.88 0.76 -32.95
CA ILE A 343 -4.61 1.95 -33.38
C ILE A 343 -4.06 2.52 -34.70
N SER A 344 -2.74 2.68 -34.80
CA SER A 344 -2.12 3.32 -35.97
C SER A 344 -2.02 2.38 -37.17
N ARG A 345 -1.63 1.11 -36.98
CA ARG A 345 -1.37 0.19 -38.10
C ARG A 345 -2.59 -0.63 -38.49
N LEU A 346 -3.36 -1.14 -37.53
CA LEU A 346 -4.45 -2.08 -37.84
C LEU A 346 -5.77 -1.35 -38.15
N LEU A 347 -6.04 -0.25 -37.44
CA LEU A 347 -7.23 0.56 -37.68
C LEU A 347 -7.01 1.68 -38.71
N SER A 348 -5.77 1.86 -39.17
CA SER A 348 -5.38 2.90 -40.14
C SER A 348 -5.80 4.31 -39.71
N LYS A 349 -5.89 4.58 -38.40
CA LYS A 349 -6.23 5.89 -37.86
C LYS A 349 -4.93 6.66 -37.60
N GLU A 350 -4.87 7.89 -38.11
CA GLU A 350 -3.76 8.80 -37.85
C GLU A 350 -3.76 9.20 -36.36
N SER A 351 -2.97 8.50 -35.57
CA SER A 351 -2.74 8.82 -34.17
C SER A 351 -1.24 8.86 -33.91
N SER A 352 -0.77 9.93 -33.27
CA SER A 352 0.63 10.02 -32.88
C SER A 352 0.89 9.13 -31.67
N PHE A 353 2.05 8.47 -31.63
CA PHE A 353 2.50 7.70 -30.47
C PHE A 353 2.44 8.53 -29.18
N GLU A 354 2.81 9.81 -29.27
CA GLU A 354 2.74 10.75 -28.13
C GLU A 354 1.35 10.85 -27.51
N THR A 355 0.30 10.84 -28.33
CA THR A 355 -1.09 10.91 -27.83
C THR A 355 -1.45 9.68 -27.03
N ILE A 356 -1.14 8.50 -27.60
CA ILE A 356 -1.45 7.22 -26.99
C ILE A 356 -0.62 7.02 -25.72
N ALA A 357 0.67 7.34 -25.77
CA ALA A 357 1.55 7.27 -24.61
C ALA A 357 1.08 8.22 -23.50
N THR A 358 0.62 9.42 -23.82
CA THR A 358 0.09 10.36 -22.82
C THR A 358 -1.18 9.83 -22.17
N VAL A 359 -2.11 9.31 -22.95
CA VAL A 359 -3.32 8.68 -22.42
C VAL A 359 -2.99 7.46 -21.56
N ALA A 360 -2.07 6.61 -21.98
CA ALA A 360 -1.63 5.46 -21.21
C ALA A 360 -0.98 5.87 -19.89
N ALA A 361 -0.17 6.94 -19.87
CA ALA A 361 0.41 7.48 -18.64
C ALA A 361 -0.67 7.92 -17.64
N TYR A 362 -1.66 8.69 -18.11
CA TYR A 362 -2.78 9.11 -17.26
C TYR A 362 -3.72 7.97 -16.87
N ALA A 363 -3.78 6.89 -17.66
CA ALA A 363 -4.55 5.71 -17.29
C ALA A 363 -4.03 5.08 -15.99
N TYR A 364 -2.73 5.20 -15.67
CA TYR A 364 -2.13 4.70 -14.42
C TYR A 364 -2.46 5.52 -13.17
N VAL A 365 -3.03 6.73 -13.29
CA VAL A 365 -3.37 7.60 -12.16
C VAL A 365 -4.13 6.90 -11.02
N PRO A 366 -5.05 5.94 -11.24
CA PRO A 366 -5.72 5.21 -10.17
C PRO A 366 -4.79 4.40 -9.27
N GLU A 367 -3.57 4.05 -9.72
CA GLU A 367 -2.57 3.41 -8.86
C GLU A 367 -2.17 4.30 -7.68
N LEU A 368 -2.40 5.62 -7.74
CA LEU A 368 -2.15 6.55 -6.62
C LEU A 368 -2.89 6.14 -5.34
N ILE A 369 -4.01 5.42 -5.45
CA ILE A 369 -4.77 4.94 -4.28
C ILE A 369 -3.91 3.99 -3.42
N GLN A 370 -2.90 3.33 -4.01
CA GLN A 370 -2.00 2.42 -3.27
C GLN A 370 -1.11 3.16 -2.25
N ILE A 371 -0.99 4.50 -2.31
CA ILE A 371 -0.34 5.28 -1.25
C ILE A 371 -1.03 5.09 0.12
N PHE A 372 -2.31 4.72 0.12
CA PHE A 372 -3.09 4.47 1.33
C PHE A 372 -2.98 3.03 1.84
N THR A 373 -2.25 2.14 1.17
CA THR A 373 -2.09 0.77 1.66
C THR A 373 -1.54 0.69 3.10
N PRO A 374 -0.53 1.47 3.52
CA PRO A 374 0.00 1.42 4.89
C PRO A 374 -0.91 2.10 5.93
N THR A 375 -2.08 2.63 5.56
CA THR A 375 -3.00 3.24 6.53
C THR A 375 -3.85 2.22 7.26
N LEU A 376 -3.94 0.98 6.79
CA LEU A 376 -4.80 -0.04 7.38
C LEU A 376 -4.00 -1.33 7.61
N PHE A 377 -3.83 -1.70 8.87
CA PHE A 377 -3.34 -3.03 9.25
C PHE A 377 -4.50 -3.86 9.80
N THR A 378 -4.58 -5.10 9.34
CA THR A 378 -5.56 -6.09 9.78
C THR A 378 -4.87 -7.17 10.61
N ASN A 379 -5.64 -7.92 11.38
CA ASN A 379 -5.15 -9.10 12.11
C ASN A 379 -4.57 -10.18 11.20
N GLU A 380 -4.98 -10.19 9.93
CA GLU A 380 -4.37 -10.95 8.85
C GLU A 380 -3.73 -9.99 7.84
N PRO A 381 -2.48 -9.54 8.06
CA PRO A 381 -1.84 -8.54 7.21
C PRO A 381 -1.40 -9.12 5.84
N PHE A 382 -1.33 -10.45 5.71
CA PHE A 382 -1.16 -11.16 4.43
C PHE A 382 -2.46 -11.76 3.90
N LEU A 383 -2.42 -12.15 2.62
CA LEU A 383 -3.39 -12.92 1.83
C LEU A 383 -3.84 -14.27 2.43
N SER A 384 -3.53 -14.58 3.70
CA SER A 384 -3.58 -15.95 4.24
C SER A 384 -4.99 -16.54 4.37
N ARG A 385 -6.03 -15.73 4.63
CA ARG A 385 -7.43 -16.21 4.67
C ARG A 385 -8.46 -15.16 4.23
N GLY A 386 -8.06 -14.25 3.33
CA GLY A 386 -8.87 -13.10 2.91
C GLY A 386 -10.35 -13.44 2.68
N MET A 387 -11.24 -12.47 2.91
CA MET A 387 -12.68 -12.68 2.89
C MET A 387 -13.10 -13.36 1.58
N SER A 388 -13.54 -14.62 1.66
CA SER A 388 -14.17 -15.29 0.54
C SER A 388 -15.53 -14.62 0.32
N ILE A 389 -15.60 -13.74 -0.68
CA ILE A 389 -16.88 -13.20 -1.12
C ILE A 389 -17.54 -14.29 -1.93
N GLY A 390 -18.38 -15.11 -1.27
CA GLY A 390 -19.19 -16.27 -1.71
C GLY A 390 -19.13 -16.82 -3.15
N PHE A 391 -19.05 -15.97 -4.18
CA PHE A 391 -18.96 -16.35 -5.59
C PHE A 391 -17.54 -16.31 -6.19
N PHE A 392 -16.58 -15.61 -5.58
CA PHE A 392 -15.19 -15.54 -6.05
C PHE A 392 -14.29 -16.34 -5.10
N PRO A 393 -13.61 -17.40 -5.58
CA PRO A 393 -12.71 -18.21 -4.76
C PRO A 393 -11.39 -17.50 -4.43
N ILE A 394 -11.27 -16.20 -4.71
CA ILE A 394 -10.06 -15.42 -4.48
C ILE A 394 -10.24 -14.69 -3.13
N PRO A 395 -9.44 -15.00 -2.10
CA PRO A 395 -9.49 -14.30 -0.83
C PRO A 395 -9.21 -12.81 -1.05
N ILE A 396 -10.19 -11.95 -0.81
CA ILE A 396 -10.03 -10.51 -1.01
C ILE A 396 -9.47 -9.91 0.28
N THR A 397 -8.18 -9.57 0.27
CA THR A 397 -7.57 -8.74 1.31
C THR A 397 -7.57 -7.27 0.92
N TRP A 398 -7.48 -6.38 1.91
CA TRP A 398 -7.51 -4.94 1.67
C TRP A 398 -6.47 -4.45 0.64
N PRO A 399 -5.18 -4.85 0.69
CA PRO A 399 -4.24 -4.43 -0.34
C PRO A 399 -4.58 -4.95 -1.73
N LEU A 400 -5.07 -6.19 -1.82
CA LEU A 400 -5.53 -6.78 -3.08
C LEU A 400 -6.76 -6.04 -3.62
N THR A 401 -7.68 -5.60 -2.76
CA THR A 401 -8.83 -4.77 -3.13
C THR A 401 -8.37 -3.47 -3.78
N LEU A 402 -7.45 -2.73 -3.15
CA LEU A 402 -6.92 -1.48 -3.71
C LEU A 402 -6.24 -1.73 -5.05
N PHE A 403 -5.46 -2.81 -5.14
CA PHE A 403 -4.83 -3.22 -6.38
C PHE A 403 -5.89 -3.50 -7.47
N LEU A 404 -6.90 -4.34 -7.22
CA LEU A 404 -7.94 -4.69 -8.19
C LEU A 404 -8.78 -3.48 -8.61
N ILE A 405 -9.21 -2.65 -7.67
CA ILE A 405 -9.95 -1.42 -7.95
C ILE A 405 -9.13 -0.52 -8.88
N SER A 406 -7.85 -0.29 -8.56
CA SER A 406 -6.98 0.54 -9.40
C SER A 406 -6.84 -0.04 -10.81
N ARG A 407 -6.71 -1.37 -10.96
CA ARG A 407 -6.59 -2.06 -12.26
C ARG A 407 -7.87 -1.96 -13.10
N LEU A 408 -9.03 -2.16 -12.49
CA LEU A 408 -10.32 -1.97 -13.17
C LEU A 408 -10.49 -0.52 -13.62
N TRP A 409 -10.07 0.44 -12.80
CA TRP A 409 -10.15 1.86 -13.14
C TRP A 409 -9.24 2.25 -14.32
N ILE A 410 -8.03 1.69 -14.40
CA ILE A 410 -7.13 1.84 -15.56
C ILE A 410 -7.86 1.40 -16.84
N ILE A 411 -8.52 0.23 -16.81
CA ILE A 411 -9.27 -0.31 -17.96
C ILE A 411 -10.38 0.66 -18.38
N LEU A 412 -11.16 1.18 -17.42
CA LEU A 412 -12.24 2.14 -17.73
C LEU A 412 -11.71 3.43 -18.39
N ILE A 413 -10.60 3.97 -17.88
CA ILE A 413 -9.98 5.18 -18.46
C ILE A 413 -9.53 4.90 -19.90
N LEU A 414 -8.86 3.76 -20.14
CA LEU A 414 -8.40 3.38 -21.47
C LEU A 414 -9.56 3.21 -22.46
N ILE A 415 -10.66 2.55 -22.06
CA ILE A 415 -11.84 2.40 -22.93
C ILE A 415 -12.39 3.77 -23.34
N ILE A 416 -12.56 4.69 -22.38
CA ILE A 416 -13.08 6.03 -22.65
C ILE A 416 -12.14 6.79 -23.58
N ALA A 417 -10.83 6.74 -23.31
CA ALA A 417 -9.85 7.48 -24.09
C ALA A 417 -9.65 6.91 -25.50
N ILE A 418 -9.57 5.59 -25.65
CA ILE A 418 -9.44 4.93 -26.96
C ILE A 418 -10.70 5.16 -27.80
N SER A 419 -11.89 5.05 -27.21
CA SER A 419 -13.14 5.39 -27.90
C SER A 419 -13.11 6.81 -28.46
N LYS A 420 -12.49 7.76 -27.75
CA LYS A 420 -12.34 9.16 -28.19
C LYS A 420 -11.21 9.39 -29.19
N ILE A 421 -10.06 8.71 -29.05
CA ILE A 421 -8.93 8.84 -29.99
C ILE A 421 -9.30 8.28 -31.36
N VAL A 422 -9.95 7.12 -31.39
CA VAL A 422 -10.21 6.36 -32.61
C VAL A 422 -11.58 6.70 -33.21
N ASP A 423 -12.44 7.35 -32.42
CA ASP A 423 -13.84 7.64 -32.71
C ASP A 423 -14.66 6.36 -32.98
N VAL A 424 -14.55 5.39 -32.06
CA VAL A 424 -15.19 4.08 -32.18
C VAL A 424 -16.15 3.80 -31.01
N PRO A 425 -17.14 2.91 -31.19
CA PRO A 425 -18.00 2.48 -30.10
C PRO A 425 -17.20 1.91 -28.92
N LYS A 426 -17.68 2.13 -27.70
CA LYS A 426 -17.00 1.67 -26.46
C LYS A 426 -16.74 0.16 -26.43
N ILE A 427 -17.58 -0.64 -27.07
CA ILE A 427 -17.42 -2.11 -27.17
C ILE A 427 -16.13 -2.46 -27.93
N LYS A 428 -15.88 -1.78 -29.06
CA LYS A 428 -14.66 -1.95 -29.85
C LYS A 428 -13.44 -1.40 -29.12
N ALA A 429 -13.58 -0.24 -28.45
CA ALA A 429 -12.52 0.30 -27.59
C ALA A 429 -12.18 -0.66 -26.42
N PHE A 430 -13.18 -1.37 -25.88
CA PHE A 430 -12.97 -2.43 -24.89
C PHE A 430 -12.20 -3.60 -25.48
N GLY A 431 -12.51 -4.06 -26.69
CA GLY A 431 -11.71 -5.05 -27.40
C GLY A 431 -10.24 -4.65 -27.55
N ILE A 432 -9.98 -3.42 -28.02
CA ILE A 432 -8.61 -2.88 -28.19
C ILE A 432 -7.88 -2.82 -26.83
N THR A 433 -8.58 -2.36 -25.79
CA THR A 433 -8.04 -2.28 -24.43
C THR A 433 -7.73 -3.67 -23.89
N LEU A 434 -8.62 -4.63 -24.08
CA LEU A 434 -8.47 -6.02 -23.64
C LEU A 434 -7.28 -6.67 -24.35
N PHE A 435 -7.19 -6.56 -25.67
CA PHE A 435 -6.07 -7.12 -26.44
C PHE A 435 -4.72 -6.56 -25.99
N SER A 436 -4.61 -5.22 -25.90
CA SER A 436 -3.37 -4.56 -25.47
C SER A 436 -3.05 -4.86 -24.00
N GLY A 437 -4.08 -4.90 -23.16
CA GLY A 437 -3.99 -5.26 -21.75
C GLY A 437 -3.51 -6.69 -21.53
N THR A 438 -3.93 -7.64 -22.36
CA THR A 438 -3.45 -9.04 -22.35
C THR A 438 -1.96 -9.12 -22.68
N ILE A 439 -1.50 -8.40 -23.70
CA ILE A 439 -0.07 -8.30 -24.04
C ILE A 439 0.70 -7.69 -22.86
N TYR A 440 0.21 -6.56 -22.35
CA TYR A 440 0.79 -5.90 -21.19
C TYR A 440 0.88 -6.82 -19.97
N PHE A 441 -0.18 -7.59 -19.70
CA PHE A 441 -0.22 -8.54 -18.60
C PHE A 441 0.83 -9.64 -18.79
N PHE A 442 0.90 -10.23 -19.97
CA PHE A 442 1.88 -11.26 -20.32
C PHE A 442 3.32 -10.77 -20.08
N PHE A 443 3.70 -9.62 -20.67
CA PHE A 443 5.06 -9.10 -20.52
C PHE A 443 5.36 -8.65 -19.09
N THR A 444 4.41 -8.02 -18.39
CA THR A 444 4.67 -7.48 -17.05
C THR A 444 4.72 -8.58 -16.00
N TYR A 445 3.73 -9.47 -15.97
CA TYR A 445 3.58 -10.43 -14.87
C TYR A 445 4.28 -11.76 -15.15
N LEU A 446 4.30 -12.25 -16.40
CA LEU A 446 4.94 -13.54 -16.70
C LEU A 446 6.43 -13.40 -17.04
N ILE A 447 6.85 -12.25 -17.57
CA ILE A 447 8.26 -12.01 -17.92
C ILE A 447 8.91 -11.09 -16.89
N LEU A 448 8.54 -9.81 -16.84
CA LEU A 448 9.27 -8.79 -16.07
C LEU A 448 9.34 -9.12 -14.57
N TYR A 449 8.21 -9.40 -13.93
CA TYR A 449 8.18 -9.67 -12.47
C TYR A 449 8.76 -11.01 -12.07
N ASN A 450 8.80 -12.00 -12.97
CA ASN A 450 9.44 -13.28 -12.68
C ASN A 450 10.97 -13.18 -12.68
N GLN A 451 11.53 -12.18 -13.39
CA GLN A 451 12.98 -11.96 -13.47
C GLN A 451 13.52 -11.00 -12.39
N MET A 452 12.63 -10.34 -11.64
CA MET A 452 13.03 -9.30 -10.68
C MET A 452 12.61 -9.66 -9.25
N THR A 453 13.57 -9.55 -8.32
CA THR A 453 13.30 -9.62 -6.87
C THR A 453 12.91 -8.25 -6.36
N LEU A 454 11.67 -7.84 -6.63
CA LEU A 454 11.16 -6.55 -6.17
C LEU A 454 10.46 -6.70 -4.82
N PRO A 455 10.73 -5.79 -3.87
CA PRO A 455 9.93 -5.71 -2.65
C PRO A 455 8.62 -4.96 -2.95
N GLY A 456 7.50 -5.44 -2.41
CA GLY A 456 6.18 -4.86 -2.66
C GLY A 456 5.13 -5.92 -2.99
N PHE A 457 3.95 -5.45 -3.39
CA PHE A 457 2.88 -6.34 -3.84
C PHE A 457 3.15 -6.83 -5.27
N ILE A 458 3.39 -8.13 -5.39
CA ILE A 458 3.59 -8.78 -6.67
C ILE A 458 2.64 -9.96 -6.73
N VAL A 459 1.83 -9.98 -7.78
CA VAL A 459 1.09 -11.18 -8.15
C VAL A 459 2.08 -12.11 -8.83
N LYS A 460 2.49 -13.16 -8.12
CA LYS A 460 3.33 -14.23 -8.65
C LYS A 460 2.46 -15.44 -8.97
N PHE A 461 2.78 -16.08 -10.07
CA PHE A 461 2.11 -17.30 -10.52
C PHE A 461 3.06 -18.47 -10.30
N SER A 462 2.55 -19.56 -9.73
CA SER A 462 3.32 -20.80 -9.66
C SER A 462 3.53 -21.37 -11.06
N ALA A 463 4.49 -22.28 -11.23
CA ALA A 463 4.74 -22.92 -12.53
C ALA A 463 3.48 -23.63 -13.08
N SER A 464 2.67 -24.22 -12.21
CA SER A 464 1.38 -24.82 -12.58
C SER A 464 0.34 -23.79 -13.03
N ASP A 465 0.36 -22.58 -12.46
CA ASP A 465 -0.59 -21.51 -12.81
C ASP A 465 -0.28 -20.87 -14.17
N VAL A 466 0.97 -20.95 -14.63
CA VAL A 466 1.38 -20.36 -15.93
C VAL A 466 0.54 -20.95 -17.06
N VAL A 467 0.26 -22.25 -17.04
CA VAL A 467 -0.57 -22.91 -18.06
C VAL A 467 -1.99 -22.34 -18.07
N ALA A 468 -2.62 -22.20 -16.89
CA ALA A 468 -3.94 -21.60 -16.76
C ALA A 468 -3.95 -20.12 -17.23
N MET A 469 -2.89 -19.36 -16.93
CA MET A 469 -2.73 -17.98 -17.40
C MET A 469 -2.57 -17.89 -18.92
N LEU A 470 -1.86 -18.82 -19.55
CA LEU A 470 -1.76 -18.90 -21.01
C LEU A 470 -3.12 -19.21 -21.66
N MET A 471 -3.94 -20.05 -21.03
CA MET A 471 -5.32 -20.29 -21.48
C MET A 471 -6.18 -19.04 -21.34
N LEU A 472 -6.12 -18.35 -20.20
CA LEU A 472 -6.88 -17.11 -19.97
C LEU A 472 -6.46 -15.98 -20.92
N THR A 473 -5.16 -15.83 -21.19
CA THR A 473 -4.67 -14.85 -22.17
C THR A 473 -5.15 -15.19 -23.58
N SER A 474 -5.15 -16.48 -23.96
CA SER A 474 -5.70 -16.94 -25.24
C SER A 474 -7.20 -16.63 -25.36
N LEU A 475 -7.97 -16.91 -24.31
CA LEU A 475 -9.40 -16.59 -24.25
C LEU A 475 -9.64 -15.08 -24.34
N ALA A 476 -8.85 -14.27 -23.64
CA ALA A 476 -8.94 -12.82 -23.69
C ALA A 476 -8.66 -12.27 -25.11
N PHE A 477 -7.71 -12.86 -25.84
CA PHE A 477 -7.47 -12.51 -27.24
C PHE A 477 -8.66 -12.86 -28.14
N ILE A 478 -9.25 -14.05 -27.98
CA ILE A 478 -10.44 -14.46 -28.74
C ILE A 478 -11.60 -13.49 -28.47
N ILE A 479 -11.88 -13.18 -27.20
CA ILE A 479 -12.92 -12.23 -26.81
C ILE A 479 -12.64 -10.85 -27.42
N ALA A 480 -11.40 -10.36 -27.35
CA ALA A 480 -11.03 -9.08 -27.95
C ALA A 480 -11.28 -9.05 -29.47
N ILE A 481 -10.96 -10.13 -30.18
CA ILE A 481 -11.22 -10.26 -31.62
C ILE A 481 -12.73 -10.22 -31.90
N LEU A 482 -13.53 -10.98 -31.14
CA LEU A 482 -14.99 -11.03 -31.28
C LEU A 482 -15.64 -9.67 -31.01
N LEU A 483 -15.06 -8.85 -30.14
CA LEU A 483 -15.49 -7.46 -29.88
C LEU A 483 -15.15 -6.49 -31.02
N GLY A 484 -14.55 -6.98 -32.12
CA GLY A 484 -14.30 -6.20 -33.33
C GLY A 484 -13.02 -5.38 -33.30
N THR A 485 -12.02 -5.76 -32.50
CA THR A 485 -10.73 -5.06 -32.37
C THR A 485 -10.06 -4.77 -33.71
N PHE A 486 -10.18 -5.68 -34.68
CA PHE A 486 -9.57 -5.56 -36.02
C PHE A 486 -10.56 -5.22 -37.14
N LYS A 487 -11.85 -5.00 -36.82
CA LYS A 487 -12.86 -4.67 -37.83
C LYS A 487 -12.70 -3.21 -38.26
N LYS A 488 -12.31 -2.98 -39.52
CA LYS A 488 -12.25 -1.64 -40.11
C LYS A 488 -13.66 -1.04 -40.17
N GLU A 489 -13.77 0.26 -39.89
CA GLU A 489 -15.00 1.01 -40.16
C GLU A 489 -14.95 1.43 -41.62
N GLY A 490 -16.01 1.04 -42.34
CA GLY A 490 -16.21 1.37 -43.74
C GLY A 490 -16.81 2.75 -43.92
#